data_AF-A0A7C3GHD8-F1
#
_entry.id   AF-A0A7C3GHD8-F1
#
_cell.length_a   1.000
_cell.length_b   1.000
_cell.length_c   1.000
_cell.angle_alpha   90.00
_cell.angle_beta   90.00
_cell.angle_gamma   90.00
#
_symmetry.space_group_name_H-M   'P 1'
#
loop_
_entity.id
_entity.type
_entity.pdbx_description
1 polymer ?
#
loop_
_entity_poly.entity_id
_entity_poly.type
_entity_poly.pdbx_seq_one_letter_code
_entity_poly.pdbx_strand_id
1 'polypeptide(L)'
;MLRAVAYWEREYENPIYLVSNFSTGKEAVYWYRKRFRIETLFSDIKGRGFNLHKSGLRDPKRVDRLLIAVALAYIWMIYLREYALKQG
;
A
#
# COMPACT_ATOMS: atom_id res chain seq x y z
N MET A 1 24.55 1.35 8.12
CA MET A 1 24.45 0.56 9.37
C MET A 1 23.04 0.02 9.47
N LEU A 2 22.88 -1.30 9.63
CA LEU A 2 21.58 -1.93 9.85
C LEU A 2 21.16 -1.75 11.31
N ARG A 3 19.88 -1.50 11.58
CA ARG A 3 19.31 -1.30 12.90
C ARG A 3 18.07 -2.17 13.07
N ALA A 4 17.89 -2.69 14.27
CA ALA A 4 16.66 -3.36 14.70
C ALA A 4 15.88 -2.43 15.65
N VAL A 5 14.56 -2.40 15.51
CA VAL A 5 13.64 -1.58 16.30
C VAL A 5 12.52 -2.48 16.79
N ALA A 6 12.26 -2.49 18.10
CA ALA A 6 11.04 -3.05 18.66
C ALA A 6 10.06 -1.90 18.93
N TYR A 7 8.88 -1.95 18.31
CA TYR A 7 7.84 -0.94 18.45
C TYR A 7 6.62 -1.54 19.14
N TRP A 8 6.13 -0.87 20.19
CA TRP A 8 4.96 -1.29 20.97
C TRP A 8 4.01 -0.11 21.16
N GLU A 9 2.72 -0.36 20.98
CA GLU A 9 1.64 0.56 21.33
C GLU A 9 0.82 -0.06 22.49
N ARG A 10 0.25 0.79 23.36
CA ARG A 10 -0.44 0.35 24.59
C ARG A 10 -1.63 -0.59 24.32
N GLU A 11 -2.21 -0.52 23.13
CA GLU A 11 -3.40 -1.28 22.73
C GLU A 11 -3.07 -2.70 22.23
N TYR A 12 -1.79 -3.07 22.09
CA TYR A 12 -1.38 -4.34 21.48
C TYR A 12 -0.49 -5.17 22.40
N GLU A 13 -0.80 -6.47 22.49
CA GLU A 13 -0.10 -7.44 23.32
C GLU A 13 1.33 -7.70 22.85
N ASN A 14 1.58 -7.66 21.53
CA ASN A 14 2.86 -8.02 20.92
C ASN A 14 3.51 -6.83 20.20
N PRO A 15 4.86 -6.74 20.16
CA PRO A 15 5.55 -5.68 19.45
C PRO A 15 5.61 -5.99 17.96
N ILE A 16 5.86 -4.94 17.19
CA ILE A 16 6.37 -5.07 15.83
C ILE A 16 7.90 -4.93 15.87
N TYR A 17 8.59 -5.94 15.34
CA TYR A 17 10.04 -5.88 15.13
C TYR A 17 10.33 -5.41 13.70
N LEU A 18 11.11 -4.33 13.57
CA LEU A 18 11.53 -3.75 12.29
C LEU A 18 13.04 -3.84 12.15
N VAL A 19 13.51 -4.31 11.00
CA VAL A 19 14.93 -4.26 10.62
C VAL A 19 15.07 -3.31 9.45
N SER A 20 15.92 -2.29 9.60
CA SER A 20 16.05 -1.25 8.59
C SER A 20 17.43 -0.59 8.59
N ASN A 21 17.76 0.07 7.48
CA ASN A 21 18.92 0.93 7.32
C ASN A 21 18.63 2.41 7.64
N PHE A 22 17.42 2.75 8.11
CA PHE A 22 17.08 4.12 8.49
C PHE A 22 17.96 4.68 9.61
N SER A 23 18.05 6.01 9.63
CA SER A 23 18.91 6.75 10.57
C SER A 23 18.43 6.60 12.01
N THR A 24 17.11 6.55 12.21
CA THR A 24 16.46 6.44 13.52
C THR A 24 15.34 5.40 13.52
N GLY A 25 15.04 4.84 14.70
CA GLY A 25 13.90 3.93 14.85
C GLY A 25 12.55 4.60 14.62
N LYS A 26 12.43 5.89 14.98
CA LYS A 26 11.22 6.69 14.70
C LYS A 26 10.96 6.83 13.21
N GLU A 27 12.00 7.05 12.42
CA GLU A 27 11.90 7.10 10.95
C GLU A 27 11.45 5.74 10.38
N ALA A 28 12.02 4.63 10.88
CA ALA A 28 11.61 3.30 10.46
C ALA A 28 10.13 3.02 10.75
N VAL A 29 9.66 3.36 11.96
CA VAL A 29 8.24 3.21 12.34
C VAL A 29 7.35 4.12 11.48
N TYR A 30 7.74 5.38 11.27
CA TYR A 30 6.98 6.32 10.44
C TYR A 30 6.74 5.79 9.02
N TRP A 31 7.79 5.27 8.38
CA TRP A 31 7.66 4.67 7.05
C TRP A 31 6.89 3.36 7.07
N TYR A 32 7.09 2.53 8.09
CA TYR A 32 6.37 1.26 8.24
C TYR A 32 4.85 1.48 8.37
N ARG A 33 4.41 2.52 9.09
CA ARG A 33 2.97 2.86 9.21
C ARG A 33 2.29 3.13 7.86
N LYS A 34 3.03 3.57 6.84
CA LYS A 34 2.48 3.78 5.49
C LYS A 34 2.25 2.48 4.72
N ARG A 35 2.76 1.33 5.19
CA ARG A 35 2.64 0.02 4.52
C ARG A 35 1.18 -0.37 4.28
N PHE A 36 0.27 -0.08 5.20
CA PHE A 36 -1.16 -0.38 5.04
C PHE A 36 -1.80 0.22 3.77
N ARG A 37 -1.23 1.29 3.21
CA ARG A 37 -1.74 1.89 1.96
C ARG A 37 -1.69 0.92 0.78
N ILE A 38 -0.70 0.01 0.74
CA ILE A 38 -0.58 -0.96 -0.35
C ILE A 38 -1.64 -2.07 -0.21
N GLU A 39 -2.06 -2.39 1.01
CA GLU A 39 -3.10 -3.40 1.26
C GLU A 39 -4.47 -2.91 0.77
N THR A 40 -4.78 -1.64 0.97
CA THR A 40 -5.99 -1.00 0.40
C THR A 40 -5.97 -1.09 -1.12
N LEU A 41 -4.85 -0.71 -1.76
CA LEU A 41 -4.68 -0.84 -3.21
C LEU A 41 -4.94 -2.28 -3.68
N PHE A 42 -4.32 -3.28 -3.04
CA PHE A 42 -4.52 -4.68 -3.44
C PHE A 42 -5.95 -5.18 -3.19
N SER A 43 -6.60 -4.73 -2.12
CA SER A 43 -7.99 -5.04 -1.83
C SER A 43 -8.94 -4.44 -2.88
N ASP A 44 -8.71 -3.20 -3.30
CA ASP A 44 -9.50 -2.51 -4.32
C ASP A 44 -9.32 -3.15 -5.71
N ILE A 45 -8.10 -3.56 -6.04
CA ILE A 45 -7.80 -4.31 -7.27
C ILE A 45 -8.49 -5.68 -7.28
N LYS A 46 -8.42 -6.40 -6.16
CA LYS A 46 -8.92 -7.77 -6.08
C LYS A 46 -10.43 -7.86 -5.98
N GLY A 47 -11.10 -7.04 -5.16
CA GLY A 47 -12.50 -7.29 -4.80
C GLY A 47 -13.46 -6.10 -4.82
N ARG A 48 -12.99 -4.86 -4.60
CA ARG A 48 -13.90 -3.70 -4.36
C ARG A 48 -13.94 -2.65 -5.46
N GLY A 49 -13.03 -2.68 -6.44
CA GLY A 49 -12.96 -1.71 -7.53
C GLY A 49 -12.98 -2.35 -8.92
N PHE A 50 -11.91 -3.06 -9.29
CA PHE A 50 -11.71 -3.53 -10.67
C PHE A 50 -12.18 -4.96 -10.96
N ASN A 51 -12.57 -5.72 -9.93
CA ASN A 51 -13.12 -7.09 -10.06
C ASN A 51 -12.27 -8.01 -10.96
N LEU A 52 -10.95 -7.94 -10.86
CA LEU A 52 -10.05 -8.66 -11.77
C LEU A 52 -10.29 -10.18 -11.77
N HIS A 53 -10.70 -10.73 -10.63
CA HIS A 53 -11.08 -12.13 -10.47
C HIS A 53 -12.33 -12.55 -11.29
N LYS A 54 -13.21 -11.61 -11.65
CA LYS A 54 -14.39 -11.86 -12.49
C LYS A 54 -14.09 -11.73 -14.00
N SER A 55 -12.92 -11.20 -14.37
CA SER A 55 -12.55 -11.02 -15.78
C SER A 55 -12.26 -12.33 -16.52
N GLY A 56 -12.07 -13.45 -15.79
CA GLY A 56 -11.76 -14.76 -16.38
C GLY A 56 -10.39 -14.83 -17.07
N LEU A 57 -9.52 -13.83 -16.89
CA LEU A 57 -8.20 -13.78 -17.50
C LEU A 57 -7.30 -14.89 -16.91
N ARG A 58 -7.06 -15.92 -17.73
CA ARG A 58 -6.20 -17.07 -17.40
C ARG A 58 -4.74 -16.91 -17.88
N ASP A 59 -4.47 -15.95 -18.76
CA ASP A 59 -3.12 -15.68 -19.28
C ASP A 59 -2.36 -14.73 -18.34
N PRO A 60 -1.28 -15.20 -17.66
CA PRO A 60 -0.52 -14.40 -16.71
C PRO A 60 0.04 -13.10 -17.31
N LYS A 61 0.44 -13.10 -18.60
CA LYS A 61 1.02 -11.92 -19.27
C LYS A 61 -0.02 -10.82 -19.53
N ARG A 62 -1.30 -11.17 -19.61
CA ARG A 62 -2.40 -10.20 -19.77
C ARG A 62 -2.81 -9.64 -18.42
N VAL A 63 -2.83 -10.47 -17.38
CA VAL A 63 -3.09 -10.04 -16.00
C VAL A 63 -2.02 -9.05 -15.55
N ASP A 64 -0.75 -9.31 -15.84
CA ASP A 64 0.36 -8.42 -15.47
C ASP A 64 0.22 -7.01 -16.09
N ARG A 65 -0.03 -6.95 -17.40
CA ARG A 65 -0.28 -5.68 -18.10
C ARG A 65 -1.50 -4.93 -17.57
N LEU A 66 -2.57 -5.65 -17.25
CA LEU A 66 -3.79 -5.06 -16.71
C LEU A 66 -3.58 -4.54 -15.29
N LEU A 67 -2.80 -5.24 -14.45
CA LEU A 67 -2.44 -4.78 -13.11
C LEU A 67 -1.68 -3.45 -13.14
N ILE A 68 -0.74 -3.29 -14.07
CA ILE A 68 -0.01 -2.03 -14.26
C ILE A 68 -0.98 -0.89 -14.62
N ALA A 69 -1.86 -1.12 -15.60
CA ALA A 69 -2.84 -0.11 -16.03
C ALA A 69 -3.80 0.28 -14.89
N VAL A 70 -4.27 -0.70 -14.13
CA VAL A 70 -5.16 -0.49 -12.98
C VAL A 70 -4.45 0.27 -11.86
N ALA A 71 -3.19 -0.05 -11.57
CA ALA A 71 -2.40 0.67 -10.56
C ALA A 71 -2.20 2.15 -10.94
N LEU A 72 -1.92 2.44 -12.21
CA LEU A 72 -1.81 3.82 -12.72
C LEU A 72 -3.14 4.56 -12.62
N ALA A 73 -4.25 3.92 -13.00
CA ALA A 73 -5.58 4.50 -12.87
C ALA A 73 -5.94 4.80 -11.40
N TYR A 74 -5.56 3.94 -10.47
CA TYR A 74 -5.78 4.16 -9.04
C TYR A 74 -5.01 5.37 -8.51
N ILE A 75 -3.73 5.50 -8.89
CA ILE A 75 -2.91 6.67 -8.53
C ILE A 75 -3.55 7.95 -9.10
N TRP A 76 -4.06 7.89 -10.34
CA TRP A 76 -4.76 9.00 -10.97
C TRP A 76 -6.02 9.42 -10.21
N MET A 77 -6.83 8.47 -9.75
CA MET A 77 -8.03 8.77 -8.95
C MET A 77 -7.68 9.43 -7.61
N ILE A 78 -6.63 8.97 -6.92
CA ILE A 78 -6.15 9.61 -5.69
C ILE A 78 -5.71 11.05 -5.97
N TYR A 79 -4.92 11.25 -7.03
CA TYR A 79 -4.48 12.58 -7.43
C TYR A 79 -5.66 13.51 -7.72
N LEU A 80 -6.66 13.04 -8.48
CA LEU A 80 -7.84 13.83 -8.82
C LEU A 80 -8.65 14.21 -7.59
N ARG A 81 -8.80 13.28 -6.62
CA ARG A 81 -9.44 13.55 -5.33
C ARG A 81 -8.71 14.67 -4.56
N GLU A 82 -7.39 14.56 -4.43
CA GLU A 82 -6.59 15.58 -3.74
C GLU A 82 -6.64 16.94 -4.45
N TYR A 83 -6.67 16.94 -5.79
CA TYR A 83 -6.81 18.16 -6.57
C TYR A 83 -8.17 18.83 -6.36
N ALA A 84 -9.26 18.05 -6.36
CA ALA A 84 -10.61 18.57 -6.10
C ALA A 84 -10.74 19.15 -4.68
N LEU A 85 -10.14 18.53 -3.67
CA LEU A 85 -10.13 19.02 -2.29
C LEU A 85 -9.35 20.32 -2.10
N LYS A 86 -8.41 20.64 -2.99
CA LYS A 86 -7.62 21.89 -2.93
C LYS A 86 -8.27 23.06 -3.67
N GLN A 87 -9.24 22.78 -4.54
CA GLN A 87 -9.93 23.78 -5.38
C GLN A 87 -11.31 24.17 -4.81
N GLY A 88 -11.79 23.47 -3.78
CA GLY A 88 -12.97 23.83 -2.99
C GLY A 88 -12.57 24.31 -1.60
#